data_AF-A0A2H0SN90-F1
#
_entry.id   AF-A0A2H0SN90-F1
#
_cell.length_a   1.000
_cell.length_b   1.000
_cell.length_c   1.000
_cell.angle_alpha   90.00
_cell.angle_beta   90.00
_cell.angle_gamma   90.00
#
_symmetry.space_group_name_H-M   'P 1'
#
loop_
_entity.id
_entity.type
_entity.pdbx_description
1 polymer ?
#
loop_
_entity_poly.entity_id
_entity_poly.type
_entity_poly.pdbx_seq_one_letter_code
_entity_poly.pdbx_strand_id
1 'polypeptide(L)'
;MNTSARNQTRKAKNPLYVVTKQGSVVVEARNSFDAFFKKYGLEPALKIFQEILNFLLAQVKSYPMLVSMNKFLQELLSAITQNAKTYFPFLFFYRA
;
A
#
# COMPACT_ATOMS: atom_id res chain seq x y z
N MET A 1 13.66 -24.96 -38.01
CA MET A 1 12.75 -23.84 -37.64
C MET A 1 12.02 -24.22 -36.35
N ASN A 2 11.78 -23.23 -35.50
CA ASN A 2 11.00 -23.23 -34.24
C ASN A 2 11.73 -23.49 -32.90
N THR A 3 12.54 -22.49 -32.55
CA THR A 3 12.49 -21.70 -31.30
C THR A 3 11.98 -22.38 -30.02
N SER A 4 12.90 -22.87 -29.20
CA SER A 4 12.69 -23.09 -27.77
C SER A 4 12.50 -21.74 -27.07
N ALA A 5 11.32 -21.53 -26.52
CA ALA A 5 10.95 -20.35 -25.76
C ALA A 5 11.92 -20.14 -24.58
N ARG A 6 12.67 -19.02 -24.59
CA ARG A 6 13.44 -18.55 -23.44
C ARG A 6 12.48 -18.33 -22.28
N ASN A 7 12.50 -19.25 -21.31
CA ASN A 7 11.90 -19.08 -20.00
C ASN A 7 12.31 -17.72 -19.42
N GLN A 8 11.36 -16.81 -19.28
CA GLN A 8 11.54 -15.56 -18.54
C GLN A 8 11.73 -15.91 -17.06
N THR A 9 12.97 -16.17 -16.66
CA THR A 9 13.35 -16.20 -15.25
C THR A 9 13.08 -14.82 -14.68
N ARG A 10 11.91 -14.66 -14.03
CA ARG A 10 11.59 -13.51 -13.20
C ARG A 10 12.73 -13.39 -12.19
N LYS A 11 13.63 -12.42 -12.38
CA LYS A 11 14.75 -12.18 -11.46
C LYS A 11 14.18 -12.10 -10.06
N ALA A 12 14.57 -13.03 -9.18
CA ALA A 12 14.25 -12.97 -7.77
C ALA A 12 14.79 -11.63 -7.26
N LYS A 13 13.88 -10.68 -6.98
CA LYS A 13 14.26 -9.39 -6.45
C LYS A 13 14.93 -9.66 -5.10
N ASN A 14 16.16 -9.15 -4.95
CA ASN A 14 16.89 -9.24 -3.70
C ASN A 14 16.01 -8.65 -2.57
N PRO A 15 15.72 -9.40 -1.50
CA PRO A 15 14.83 -8.91 -0.47
C PRO A 15 15.42 -7.69 0.23
N LEU A 16 14.58 -6.67 0.47
CA LEU A 16 15.02 -5.49 1.23
C LEU A 16 15.03 -5.84 2.72
N TYR A 17 16.06 -5.44 3.45
CA TYR A 17 16.10 -5.60 4.89
C TYR A 17 15.90 -4.26 5.57
N VAL A 18 15.05 -4.21 6.59
CA VAL A 18 14.80 -3.00 7.39
C VAL A 18 15.10 -3.25 8.86
N VAL A 19 15.80 -2.28 9.45
CA VAL A 19 16.03 -2.22 10.89
C VAL A 19 14.80 -1.56 11.53
N THR A 20 14.18 -2.27 12.45
CA THR A 20 13.07 -1.75 13.27
C THR A 20 13.54 -0.55 14.10
N LYS A 21 12.67 0.43 14.37
CA LYS A 21 13.03 1.59 15.22
C LYS A 21 13.47 1.20 16.64
N GLN A 22 13.09 0.02 17.10
CA GLN A 22 13.53 -0.59 18.35
C GLN A 22 14.98 -1.12 18.31
N GLY A 23 15.63 -1.07 17.14
CA GLY A 23 17.07 -1.30 16.98
C GLY A 23 17.53 -2.76 17.08
N SER A 24 16.66 -3.69 17.45
CA SER A 24 17.07 -5.05 17.81
C SER A 24 16.86 -6.10 16.71
N VAL A 25 16.00 -5.84 15.72
CA VAL A 25 15.60 -6.86 14.74
C VAL A 25 15.64 -6.32 13.32
N VAL A 26 16.33 -7.06 12.45
CA VAL A 26 16.34 -6.89 11.00
C VAL A 26 15.24 -7.76 10.41
N VAL A 27 14.27 -7.14 9.75
CA VAL A 27 13.13 -7.85 9.15
C VAL A 27 13.21 -7.74 7.63
N GLU A 28 12.95 -8.86 6.96
CA GLU A 28 12.82 -8.91 5.51
C GLU A 28 11.54 -8.16 5.07
N ALA A 29 11.70 -7.17 4.21
CA ALA A 29 10.66 -6.39 3.58
C ALA A 29 10.58 -6.73 2.09
N ARG A 30 9.36 -6.98 1.63
CA ARG A 30 9.12 -7.34 0.24
C ARG A 30 9.18 -6.12 -0.69
N ASN A 31 8.74 -4.96 -0.18
CA ASN A 31 8.62 -3.70 -0.93
C ASN A 31 8.92 -2.49 -0.02
N SER A 32 9.19 -1.31 -0.60
CA SER A 32 9.46 -0.07 0.15
C SER A 32 8.33 0.35 1.09
N PHE A 33 7.08 0.00 0.75
CA PHE A 33 5.92 0.22 1.60
C PHE A 33 5.98 -0.68 2.85
N ASP A 34 6.17 -1.99 2.68
CA ASP A 34 6.33 -2.97 3.76
C ASP A 34 7.50 -2.59 4.69
N ALA A 35 8.61 -2.11 4.11
CA ALA A 35 9.75 -1.56 4.83
C ALA A 35 9.37 -0.38 5.73
N PHE A 36 8.50 0.53 5.27
CA PHE A 36 8.00 1.65 6.06
C PHE A 36 7.17 1.14 7.25
N PHE A 37 6.16 0.29 7.05
CA PHE A 37 5.33 -0.18 8.17
C PHE A 37 6.14 -0.95 9.22
N LYS A 38 7.07 -1.81 8.79
CA LYS A 38 7.96 -2.55 9.68
C LYS A 38 8.93 -1.64 10.43
N LYS A 39 9.50 -0.65 9.76
CA LYS A 39 10.43 0.31 10.39
C LYS A 39 9.74 1.14 11.48
N TYR A 40 8.49 1.54 11.26
CA TYR A 40 7.72 2.33 12.21
C TYR A 40 6.86 1.51 13.18
N GLY A 41 6.91 0.17 13.12
CA GLY A 41 6.15 -0.71 14.00
C GLY A 41 4.63 -0.58 13.82
N LEU A 42 4.17 -0.22 12.62
CA LEU A 42 2.77 0.04 12.30
C LEU A 42 1.97 -1.23 11.95
N GLU A 43 2.55 -2.42 12.14
CA GLU A 43 1.85 -3.69 11.91
C GLU A 43 0.56 -3.85 12.74
N PRO A 44 0.52 -3.46 14.05
CA PRO A 44 -0.73 -3.48 14.81
C PRO A 44 -1.76 -2.48 14.29
N ALA A 45 -1.31 -1.31 13.84
CA ALA A 45 -2.19 -0.30 13.25
C ALA A 45 -2.78 -0.76 11.92
N LEU A 46 -2.02 -1.49 11.10
CA LEU A 46 -2.54 -2.11 9.87
C LEU A 46 -3.63 -3.15 10.15
N LYS A 47 -3.49 -3.96 11.21
CA LYS A 47 -4.53 -4.93 11.59
C LYS A 47 -5.82 -4.22 11.99
N ILE A 48 -5.73 -3.21 12.86
CA ILE A 48 -6.90 -2.41 13.26
C ILE A 48 -7.53 -1.73 12.05
N PHE A 49 -6.71 -1.20 11.13
CA PHE A 49 -7.20 -0.58 9.91
C PHE A 49 -7.94 -1.59 9.01
N GLN A 50 -7.42 -2.81 8.86
CA GLN A 50 -8.10 -3.88 8.13
C GLN A 50 -9.42 -4.27 8.77
N GLU A 51 -9.49 -4.36 10.09
CA GLU A 51 -10.73 -4.66 10.82
C GLU A 51 -11.79 -3.56 10.62
N ILE A 52 -11.40 -2.30 10.68
CA ILE A 52 -12.28 -1.15 10.41
C ILE A 52 -12.80 -1.20 8.97
N LEU A 53 -11.92 -1.46 7.99
CA LEU A 53 -12.33 -1.59 6.59
C LEU A 53 -13.29 -2.77 6.39
N ASN A 54 -13.02 -3.92 7.00
CA ASN A 54 -13.90 -5.08 6.92
C ASN A 54 -15.26 -4.80 7.56
N PHE A 55 -15.30 -4.08 8.68
CA PHE A 55 -16.55 -3.66 9.31
C PHE A 55 -17.35 -2.70 8.41
N LEU A 56 -16.68 -1.71 7.81
CA LEU A 56 -17.30 -0.77 6.88
C LEU A 56 -17.84 -1.49 5.62
N LEU A 57 -17.09 -2.45 5.09
CA LEU A 57 -17.52 -3.26 3.95
C LEU A 57 -18.68 -4.19 4.30
N ALA A 58 -18.71 -4.73 5.53
CA ALA A 58 -19.83 -5.56 6.00
C ALA A 58 -21.15 -4.77 6.12
N GLN A 59 -21.07 -3.44 6.28
CA GLN A 59 -22.24 -2.54 6.26
C GLN A 59 -22.74 -2.26 4.83
N VAL A 60 -21.88 -2.43 3.81
CA VAL A 60 -22.25 -2.24 2.39
C VAL A 60 -23.00 -3.48 1.90
N LYS A 61 -24.31 -3.50 2.16
CA LYS A 61 -25.20 -4.63 1.82
C LYS A 61 -25.76 -4.56 0.40
N SER A 62 -25.58 -3.45 -0.31
CA SER A 62 -26.19 -3.24 -1.63
C SER A 62 -25.27 -2.51 -2.61
N TYR A 63 -25.41 -2.83 -3.89
CA TYR A 63 -24.64 -2.21 -4.98
C TYR A 63 -24.83 -0.67 -5.06
N PRO A 64 -26.04 -0.10 -4.88
CA PRO A 64 -26.21 1.35 -4.84
C PRO A 64 -25.45 2.02 -3.69
N MET A 65 -25.40 1.38 -2.52
CA MET A 65 -24.64 1.88 -1.37
C MET A 65 -23.13 1.83 -1.63
N LEU A 66 -22.65 0.79 -2.32
CA LEU A 66 -21.25 0.70 -2.75
C LEU A 66 -20.89 1.84 -3.70
N VAL A 67 -21.76 2.16 -4.66
CA VAL A 67 -21.55 3.29 -5.59
C VAL A 67 -21.47 4.62 -4.83
N SER A 68 -22.34 4.84 -3.85
CA SER A 68 -22.29 6.04 -3.02
C SER A 68 -21.03 6.12 -2.16
N MET A 69 -20.61 5.00 -1.58
CA MET A 69 -19.35 4.91 -0.82
C MET A 69 -18.14 5.17 -1.72
N ASN A 70 -18.14 4.64 -2.94
CA ASN A 70 -17.08 4.88 -3.92
C ASN A 70 -16.99 6.36 -4.31
N LYS A 71 -18.12 7.04 -4.51
CA LYS A 71 -18.13 8.49 -4.77
C LYS A 71 -17.54 9.25 -3.59
N PHE A 72 -17.95 8.92 -2.37
CA PHE A 72 -17.39 9.52 -1.14
C PHE A 72 -15.87 9.29 -1.03
N LEU A 73 -15.40 8.07 -1.30
CA LEU A 73 -13.97 7.75 -1.30
C LEU A 73 -13.21 8.52 -2.38
N GLN A 74 -13.79 8.71 -3.57
CA GLN A 74 -13.17 9.51 -4.63
C GLN A 74 -13.04 10.99 -4.23
N GLU A 75 -14.08 11.57 -3.63
CA GLU A 75 -14.03 12.94 -3.12
C GLU A 75 -12.98 13.09 -2.01
N LEU A 76 -12.97 12.16 -1.05
CA LEU A 76 -11.98 12.14 0.03
C LEU A 76 -10.55 11.99 -0.50
N LEU A 77 -10.32 11.10 -1.47
CA LEU A 77 -9.03 10.94 -2.14
C LEU A 77 -8.61 12.20 -2.90
N SER A 78 -9.55 12.89 -3.54
CA SER A 78 -9.27 14.14 -4.24
C SER A 78 -8.83 15.25 -3.27
N ALA A 79 -9.51 15.36 -2.12
CA ALA A 79 -9.17 16.30 -1.07
C ALA A 79 -7.81 15.98 -0.44
N ILE A 80 -7.55 14.70 -0.16
CA ILE A 80 -6.23 14.24 0.33
C ILE A 80 -5.16 14.52 -0.72
N THR A 81 -5.42 14.29 -2.01
CA THR A 81 -4.42 14.52 -3.07
C THR A 81 -4.10 16.01 -3.21
N GLN A 82 -5.11 16.88 -3.13
CA GLN A 82 -4.89 18.33 -3.14
C GLN A 82 -4.06 18.78 -1.94
N ASN A 83 -4.40 18.29 -0.75
CA ASN A 83 -3.65 18.63 0.47
C ASN A 83 -2.24 18.00 0.48
N ALA A 84 -2.09 16.77 0.01
CA ALA A 84 -0.81 16.06 -0.05
C ALA A 84 0.16 16.72 -1.03
N LYS A 85 -0.32 17.29 -2.14
CA LYS A 85 0.53 18.10 -3.04
C LYS A 85 1.15 19.31 -2.32
N THR A 86 0.39 19.92 -1.42
CA THR A 86 0.83 21.08 -0.64
C THR A 86 1.87 20.70 0.42
N TYR A 87 1.66 19.59 1.14
CA TYR A 87 2.53 19.21 2.26
C TYR A 87 3.73 18.32 1.86
N PHE A 88 3.57 17.50 0.83
CA PHE A 88 4.59 16.55 0.38
C PHE A 88 4.80 16.66 -1.13
N PRO A 89 5.27 17.82 -1.64
CA PRO A 89 5.51 17.99 -3.07
C PRO A 89 6.47 16.93 -3.62
N PHE A 90 7.46 16.48 -2.82
CA PHE A 90 8.46 15.48 -3.21
C PHE A 90 7.87 14.09 -3.57
N LEU A 91 6.66 13.73 -3.11
CA LEU A 91 6.01 12.45 -3.43
C LEU A 91 5.46 12.39 -4.86
N PHE A 92 5.18 13.54 -5.48
CA PHE A 92 4.57 13.61 -6.82
C PHE A 92 5.59 13.70 -7.97
N PHE A 93 6.90 13.74 -7.68
CA PHE A 93 7.95 13.79 -8.71
C PHE A 93 8.29 12.43 -9.34
N TYR A 94 7.78 11.30 -8.83
CA TYR A 94 8.14 9.96 -9.30
C TYR A 94 7.11 9.30 -10.25
N ARG A 95 6.20 10.09 -10.84
CA ARG A 95 5.32 9.61 -11.92
C ARG A 95 5.61 10.40 -13.20
N ALA A 96 6.68 10.00 -13.87
CA ALA A 96 6.91 10.23 -15.30
C ALA A 96 6.54 8.95 -16.05
#